data_AF-A0AAD9KZX7-F1
#
_entry.id   AF-A0AAD9KZX7-F1
#
_cell.length_a   1.000
_cell.length_b   1.000
_cell.length_c   1.000
_cell.angle_alpha   90.00
_cell.angle_beta   90.00
_cell.angle_gamma   90.00
#
_symmetry.space_group_name_H-M   'P 1'
#
loop_
_entity.id
_entity.type
_entity.pdbx_description
1 polymer ?
#
loop_
_entity_poly.entity_id
_entity_poly.type
_entity_poly.pdbx_seq_one_letter_code
_entity_poly.pdbx_strand_id
1 'polypeptide(L)'
;MILDGPGEKAVLERITEFYPDLKRQLQATVSPKIKYWQGGKDPLDHIYILLNQGDPNHGVPEHWHFITFGFSDLHGDGRVHEHTGPGQQSGYGFELTFRLRRQPGEEAAPRWPVFLLSSLAKYVFHSGNILNCGDHIPWHKPLERNVQSNIQHMLLAKDVQLGSLETDHGNVQFRQIVGVTEAEVKAAHRWRGNGITNLLAQVPEAGGSLLVTDMRRQKSMFNLRPDLVKTVVESLEKEGCNLGNITAACGWTDLSGNSNSENDEERELKKVHLTFDLEAAELLPLVVKGRLQQGKYFVFQNVSDQVMVFVPPDFTADMVLVDSTHRLKAQRKVLQIYCSAYFIDDLALELEDLENPQQIKPYFPKVFQLESPSVTITVSPNGTHVNTVT
;
A
#
# COMPACT_ATOMS: atom_id res chain seq x y z
N MET A 1 12.01 15.17 32.51
CA MET A 1 11.22 13.99 32.16
C MET A 1 11.79 12.84 32.97
N ILE A 2 10.96 12.20 33.78
CA ILE A 2 11.31 10.89 34.35
C ILE A 2 10.97 9.92 33.21
N LEU A 3 11.99 9.23 32.69
CA LEU A 3 11.79 8.16 31.70
C LEU A 3 11.37 6.93 32.48
N ASP A 4 10.26 6.30 32.08
CA ASP A 4 9.66 5.22 32.86
C ASP A 4 10.19 3.84 32.44
N GLY A 5 10.99 3.76 31.37
CA GLY A 5 11.59 2.50 30.91
C GLY A 5 12.85 2.61 30.04
N PRO A 6 13.65 1.52 29.97
CA PRO A 6 14.88 1.43 29.17
C PRO A 6 14.65 1.58 27.66
N GLY A 7 13.56 1.03 27.12
CA GLY A 7 13.20 1.19 25.70
C GLY A 7 12.84 2.64 25.36
N GLU A 8 12.08 3.30 26.23
CA GLU A 8 11.77 4.74 26.09
C GLU A 8 13.06 5.59 26.08
N LYS A 9 14.01 5.27 26.95
CA LYS A 9 15.31 5.95 26.99
C LYS A 9 16.08 5.80 25.69
N ALA A 10 16.16 4.59 25.13
CA ALA A 10 16.87 4.35 23.86
C ALA A 10 16.23 5.12 22.69
N VAL A 11 14.90 5.13 22.62
CA VAL A 11 14.16 5.93 21.62
C VAL A 11 14.45 7.43 21.80
N LEU A 12 14.47 7.92 23.05
CA LEU A 12 14.76 9.32 23.32
C LEU A 12 16.21 9.71 22.97
N GLU A 13 17.18 8.83 23.22
CA GLU A 13 18.58 9.03 22.83
C GLU A 13 18.68 9.18 21.30
N ARG A 14 18.03 8.29 20.54
CA ARG A 14 17.96 8.40 19.07
C ARG A 14 17.32 9.71 18.62
N ILE A 15 16.28 10.19 19.28
CA ILE A 15 15.67 11.48 18.97
C ILE A 15 16.65 12.63 19.24
N THR A 16 17.39 12.56 20.34
CA THR A 16 18.32 13.61 20.77
C THR A 16 19.51 13.78 19.83
N GLU A 17 19.90 12.72 19.09
CA GLU A 17 20.89 12.81 18.00
C GLU A 17 20.49 13.84 16.92
N PHE A 18 19.18 13.97 16.65
CA PHE A 18 18.65 14.90 15.63
C PHE A 18 18.01 16.16 16.23
N TYR A 19 17.69 16.12 17.53
CA TYR A 19 17.09 17.23 18.29
C TYR A 19 17.89 17.48 19.58
N PRO A 20 19.13 18.02 19.47
CA PRO A 20 20.03 18.14 20.62
C PRO A 20 19.58 19.18 21.66
N ASP A 21 18.79 20.19 21.27
CA ASP A 21 18.17 21.14 22.20
C ASP A 21 16.69 20.78 22.39
N LEU A 22 16.47 19.56 22.91
CA LEU A 22 15.14 19.02 23.13
C LEU A 22 14.26 19.96 23.97
N LYS A 23 14.84 20.75 24.88
CA LYS A 23 14.09 21.71 25.71
C LYS A 23 13.44 22.82 24.86
N ARG A 24 14.10 23.28 23.80
CA ARG A 24 13.52 24.26 22.86
C ARG A 24 12.69 23.60 21.78
N GLN A 25 13.09 22.40 21.35
CA GLN A 25 12.49 21.73 20.19
C GLN A 25 11.22 20.97 20.56
N LEU A 26 11.11 20.41 21.76
CA LEU A 26 9.88 19.73 22.24
C LEU A 26 8.80 20.75 22.57
N GLN A 27 7.77 20.79 21.73
CA GLN A 27 6.66 21.74 21.84
C GLN A 27 5.55 21.20 22.73
N ALA A 28 5.30 19.89 22.66
CA ALA A 28 4.31 19.22 23.47
C ALA A 28 4.62 17.73 23.60
N THR A 29 4.21 17.16 24.73
CA THR A 29 4.08 15.72 24.95
C THR A 29 2.62 15.43 25.20
N VAL A 30 2.01 14.58 24.38
CA VAL A 30 0.64 14.14 24.56
C VAL A 30 0.63 12.75 25.15
N SER A 31 -0.03 12.58 26.30
CA SER A 31 -0.13 11.30 27.02
C SER A 31 -1.59 11.04 27.38
N PRO A 32 -2.07 9.79 27.36
CA PRO A 32 -3.40 9.47 27.85
C PRO A 32 -3.48 9.67 29.37
N LYS A 33 -4.69 9.94 29.87
CA LYS A 33 -4.93 10.13 31.31
C LYS A 33 -4.76 8.83 32.10
N ILE A 34 -5.04 7.70 31.47
CA ILE A 34 -4.93 6.35 32.03
C ILE A 34 -4.09 5.55 31.05
N LYS A 35 -3.00 4.94 31.52
CA LYS A 35 -2.09 4.15 30.69
C LYS A 35 -2.76 2.86 30.21
N TYR A 36 -2.28 2.33 29.10
CA TYR A 36 -2.89 1.14 28.48
C TYR A 36 -2.87 -0.08 29.42
N TRP A 37 -1.74 -0.36 30.06
CA TRP A 37 -1.62 -1.44 31.06
C TRP A 37 -2.46 -1.22 32.33
N GLN A 38 -3.01 -0.02 32.53
CA GLN A 38 -3.94 0.29 33.63
C GLN A 38 -5.41 0.21 33.18
N GLY A 39 -5.69 -0.35 32.00
CA GLY A 39 -7.04 -0.43 31.43
C GLY A 39 -7.45 0.82 30.62
N GLY A 40 -6.51 1.69 30.28
CA GLY A 40 -6.72 2.81 29.35
C GLY A 40 -7.07 2.32 27.94
N LYS A 41 -7.73 3.16 27.14
CA LYS A 41 -8.14 2.82 25.76
C LYS A 41 -7.11 3.17 24.69
N ASP A 42 -6.14 4.01 25.03
CA ASP A 42 -5.13 4.51 24.11
C ASP A 42 -3.83 3.73 24.33
N PRO A 43 -3.35 2.96 23.34
CA PRO A 43 -2.17 2.11 23.49
C PRO A 43 -0.85 2.89 23.46
N LEU A 44 -0.86 4.13 22.95
CA LEU A 44 0.32 4.99 22.94
C LEU A 44 0.49 5.64 24.30
N ASP A 45 1.69 5.50 24.86
CA ASP A 45 2.08 6.11 26.11
C ASP A 45 2.27 7.61 25.97
N HIS A 46 2.95 7.99 24.89
CA HIS A 46 3.30 9.36 24.59
C HIS A 46 3.33 9.60 23.08
N ILE A 47 3.00 10.81 22.66
CA ILE A 47 3.35 11.34 21.34
C ILE A 47 4.15 12.62 21.59
N TYR A 48 5.41 12.62 21.13
CA TYR A 48 6.25 13.81 21.18
C TYR A 48 6.00 14.64 19.93
N ILE A 49 5.86 15.94 20.13
CA ILE A 49 5.69 16.91 19.04
C ILE A 49 6.88 17.84 19.08
N LEU A 50 7.77 17.69 18.10
CA LEU A 50 9.01 18.43 17.98
C LEU A 50 8.88 19.48 16.88
N LEU A 51 9.44 20.66 17.10
CA LEU A 51 9.64 21.66 16.07
C LEU A 51 10.98 21.39 15.37
N ASN A 52 10.91 21.08 14.08
CA ASN A 52 12.08 21.02 13.22
C ASN A 52 12.15 22.30 12.39
N GLN A 53 13.24 23.07 12.56
CA GLN A 53 13.46 24.33 11.85
C GLN A 53 13.64 24.17 10.34
N GLY A 54 13.78 22.94 9.86
CA GLY A 54 14.10 22.63 8.48
C GLY A 54 15.55 22.97 8.14
N ASP A 55 15.83 22.94 6.85
CA ASP A 55 17.11 23.32 6.26
C ASP A 55 16.85 23.93 4.89
N PRO A 56 16.74 25.26 4.80
CA PRO A 56 16.48 25.96 3.55
C PRO A 56 17.52 25.68 2.46
N ASN A 57 18.78 25.42 2.82
CA ASN A 57 19.86 25.15 1.86
C ASN A 57 19.67 23.80 1.15
N HIS A 58 19.01 22.86 1.82
CA HIS A 58 18.68 21.54 1.29
C HIS A 58 17.19 21.39 0.95
N GLY A 59 16.45 22.50 0.88
CA GLY A 59 15.04 22.53 0.50
C GLY A 59 14.10 21.88 1.51
N VAL A 60 14.53 21.69 2.76
CA VAL A 60 13.71 21.11 3.83
C VAL A 60 12.92 22.23 4.52
N PRO A 61 11.58 22.24 4.47
CA PRO A 61 10.79 23.27 5.13
C PRO A 61 10.76 23.07 6.65
N GLU A 62 10.47 24.16 7.37
CA GLU A 62 10.10 24.06 8.79
C GLU A 62 8.84 23.21 8.95
N HIS A 63 8.86 22.30 9.94
CA HIS A 63 7.79 21.33 10.13
C HIS A 63 7.66 20.86 11.58
N TRP A 64 6.48 20.36 11.91
CA TRP A 64 6.22 19.61 13.13
C TRP A 64 6.54 18.14 12.90
N HIS A 65 7.33 17.54 13.79
CA HIS A 65 7.67 16.12 13.77
C HIS A 65 7.01 15.41 14.95
N PHE A 66 6.04 14.55 14.65
CA PHE A 66 5.33 13.73 15.62
C PHE A 66 6.02 12.37 15.72
N ILE A 67 6.28 11.90 16.93
CA ILE A 67 6.93 10.61 17.19
C ILE A 67 6.13 9.88 18.25
N THR A 68 5.69 8.66 17.95
CA THR A 68 4.93 7.84 18.89
C THR A 68 5.85 7.08 19.84
N PHE A 69 5.28 6.73 20.99
CA PHE A 69 5.86 5.82 21.97
C PHE A 69 4.75 4.87 22.41
N GLY A 70 4.91 3.58 22.16
CA GLY A 70 4.03 2.52 22.66
C GLY A 70 3.89 1.33 21.72
N PHE A 71 4.28 1.45 20.45
CA PHE A 71 4.31 0.31 19.54
C PHE A 71 5.47 -0.63 19.87
N SER A 72 6.62 -0.09 20.28
CA SER A 72 7.74 -0.89 20.79
C SER A 72 7.63 -1.18 22.28
N ASP A 73 8.43 -2.12 22.77
CA ASP A 73 8.54 -2.39 24.21
C ASP A 73 9.34 -1.29 24.90
N LEU A 74 8.60 -0.30 25.44
CA LEU A 74 9.18 0.85 26.14
C LEU A 74 9.75 0.49 27.52
N HIS A 75 9.16 -0.53 28.18
CA HIS A 75 9.32 -0.78 29.61
C HIS A 75 10.19 -2.00 29.90
N GLY A 76 10.14 -3.04 29.06
CA GLY A 76 10.97 -4.23 29.22
C GLY A 76 10.52 -5.20 30.31
N ASP A 77 9.33 -5.00 30.89
CA ASP A 77 8.87 -5.72 32.08
C ASP A 77 7.58 -6.54 31.87
N GLY A 78 7.13 -6.69 30.62
CA GLY A 78 5.95 -7.49 30.31
C GLY A 78 4.61 -6.79 30.53
N ARG A 79 4.57 -5.49 30.91
CA ARG A 79 3.31 -4.81 31.25
C ARG A 79 2.37 -4.55 30.06
N VAL A 80 2.91 -4.50 28.84
CA VAL A 80 2.14 -4.36 27.59
C VAL A 80 2.60 -5.38 26.56
N HIS A 81 3.92 -5.44 26.33
CA HIS A 81 4.53 -6.31 25.34
C HIS A 81 5.31 -7.42 26.05
N GLU A 82 5.28 -8.64 25.48
CA GLU A 82 6.15 -9.72 25.94
C GLU A 82 7.62 -9.38 25.65
N HIS A 83 8.50 -9.69 26.60
CA HIS A 83 9.93 -9.43 26.45
C HIS A 83 10.57 -10.47 25.52
N THR A 84 11.19 -10.01 24.44
CA THR A 84 11.78 -10.84 23.39
C THR A 84 13.32 -10.82 23.39
N GLY A 85 13.94 -9.74 23.89
CA GLY A 85 15.39 -9.58 24.03
C GLY A 85 16.13 -9.12 22.75
N PRO A 86 17.47 -8.98 22.81
CA PRO A 86 18.27 -8.46 21.69
C PRO A 86 18.18 -9.33 20.43
N GLY A 87 18.18 -8.69 19.25
CA GLY A 87 18.10 -9.38 17.95
C GLY A 87 16.69 -9.83 17.53
N GLN A 88 15.70 -9.72 18.41
CA GLN A 88 14.27 -9.89 18.10
C GLN A 88 13.57 -8.54 17.91
N GLN A 89 12.28 -8.54 17.60
CA GLN A 89 11.48 -7.30 17.52
C GLN A 89 11.09 -6.83 18.92
N SER A 90 11.28 -5.54 19.21
CA SER A 90 10.79 -4.90 20.44
C SER A 90 9.30 -4.55 20.28
N GLY A 91 8.42 -5.21 21.03
CA GLY A 91 6.97 -5.07 20.85
C GLY A 91 6.57 -5.38 19.41
N TYR A 92 5.89 -4.45 18.74
CA TYR A 92 5.57 -4.56 17.31
C TYR A 92 6.76 -4.28 16.37
N GLY A 93 7.92 -3.89 16.89
CA GLY A 93 9.16 -3.68 16.15
C GLY A 93 9.25 -2.34 15.42
N PHE A 94 8.37 -1.39 15.72
CA PHE A 94 8.40 -0.06 15.11
C PHE A 94 7.84 1.03 16.02
N GLU A 95 8.11 2.28 15.67
CA GLU A 95 7.35 3.45 16.12
C GLU A 95 6.92 4.26 14.90
N LEU A 96 5.76 4.92 14.96
CA LEU A 96 5.29 5.79 13.89
C LEU A 96 5.85 7.19 14.04
N THR A 97 6.18 7.80 12.91
CA THR A 97 6.51 9.22 12.82
C THR A 97 5.63 9.93 11.80
N PHE A 98 5.48 11.24 11.93
CA PHE A 98 4.77 12.05 10.95
C PHE A 98 5.39 13.44 10.89
N ARG A 99 5.66 13.93 9.67
CA ARG A 99 6.19 15.27 9.44
C ARG A 99 5.15 16.12 8.75
N LEU A 100 4.70 17.17 9.43
CA LEU A 100 3.68 18.09 8.93
C LEU A 100 4.29 19.47 8.72
N ARG A 101 4.24 19.98 7.49
CA ARG A 101 4.73 21.32 7.16
C ARG A 101 4.09 22.37 8.08
N ARG A 102 4.93 23.18 8.75
CA ARG A 102 4.47 24.31 9.56
C ARG A 102 4.04 25.44 8.63
N GLN A 103 2.83 25.94 8.83
CA GLN A 103 2.30 27.02 7.99
C GLN A 103 2.70 28.39 8.55
N PRO A 104 2.86 29.42 7.70
CA PRO A 104 3.15 30.77 8.16
C PRO A 104 2.11 31.25 9.19
N GLY A 105 2.59 31.73 10.34
CA GLY A 105 1.74 32.19 11.44
C GLY A 105 1.27 31.11 12.41
N GLU A 106 1.59 29.83 12.20
CA GLU A 106 1.32 28.78 13.19
C GLU A 106 2.32 28.86 14.33
N GLU A 107 1.87 29.22 15.54
CA GLU A 107 2.72 29.26 16.74
C GLU A 107 2.79 27.91 17.46
N ALA A 108 1.78 27.05 17.27
CA ALA A 108 1.69 25.74 17.91
C ALA A 108 1.28 24.66 16.89
N ALA A 109 1.75 23.43 17.14
CA ALA A 109 1.40 22.29 16.31
C ALA A 109 -0.11 21.96 16.39
N PRO A 110 -0.75 21.63 15.25
CA PRO A 110 -2.14 21.20 15.26
C PRO A 110 -2.29 19.85 15.98
N ARG A 111 -3.44 19.65 16.63
CA ARG A 111 -3.72 18.42 17.40
C ARG A 111 -4.22 17.25 16.56
N TRP A 112 -4.69 17.49 15.33
CA TRP A 112 -5.31 16.43 14.53
C TRP A 112 -4.40 15.22 14.25
N PRO A 113 -3.06 15.36 14.06
CA PRO A 113 -2.20 14.20 13.82
C PRO A 113 -2.09 13.28 15.03
N VAL A 114 -2.28 13.81 16.25
CA VAL A 114 -2.33 13.01 17.48
C VAL A 114 -3.49 12.01 17.39
N PHE A 115 -4.68 12.46 16.97
CA PHE A 115 -5.84 11.58 16.83
C PHE A 115 -5.62 10.54 15.72
N LEU A 116 -4.99 10.93 14.60
CA LEU A 116 -4.62 10.01 13.52
C LEU A 116 -3.71 8.88 14.05
N LEU A 117 -2.60 9.25 14.70
CA LEU A 117 -1.63 8.30 15.24
C LEU A 117 -2.25 7.39 16.29
N SER A 118 -3.09 7.93 17.19
CA SER A 118 -3.82 7.13 18.18
C SER A 118 -4.82 6.17 17.52
N SER A 119 -5.48 6.56 16.43
CA SER A 119 -6.39 5.68 15.69
C SER A 119 -5.64 4.53 15.01
N LEU A 120 -4.48 4.80 14.41
CA LEU A 120 -3.63 3.77 13.80
C LEU A 120 -3.08 2.81 14.87
N ALA A 121 -2.66 3.33 16.02
CA ALA A 121 -2.20 2.50 17.12
C ALA A 121 -3.31 1.58 17.62
N LYS A 122 -4.53 2.08 17.80
CA LYS A 122 -5.68 1.23 18.14
C LYS A 122 -5.88 0.14 17.08
N TYR A 123 -5.87 0.47 15.80
CA TYR A 123 -6.02 -0.53 14.74
C TYR A 123 -4.99 -1.67 14.86
N VAL A 124 -3.71 -1.35 15.02
CA VAL A 124 -2.64 -2.37 15.15
C VAL A 124 -2.84 -3.21 16.41
N PHE A 125 -3.11 -2.58 17.55
CA PHE A 125 -3.32 -3.30 18.82
C PHE A 125 -4.56 -4.19 18.83
N HIS A 126 -5.63 -3.83 18.11
CA HIS A 126 -6.85 -4.64 18.04
C HIS A 126 -6.76 -5.76 16.99
N SER A 127 -6.09 -5.52 15.87
CA SER A 127 -6.05 -6.46 14.74
C SER A 127 -4.79 -7.33 14.70
N GLY A 128 -3.69 -6.90 15.29
CA GLY A 128 -2.36 -7.49 15.12
C GLY A 128 -1.71 -7.19 13.76
N ASN A 129 -2.38 -6.46 12.86
CA ASN A 129 -1.84 -6.15 11.53
C ASN A 129 -0.70 -5.13 11.61
N ILE A 130 0.51 -5.58 11.30
CA ILE A 130 1.73 -4.75 11.33
C ILE A 130 1.82 -3.86 10.09
N LEU A 131 2.17 -2.60 10.31
CA LEU A 131 2.25 -1.56 9.29
C LEU A 131 3.70 -1.40 8.78
N ASN A 132 4.04 -1.91 7.59
CA ASN A 132 5.41 -1.94 7.05
C ASN A 132 5.74 -0.78 6.09
N CYS A 133 7.03 -0.53 5.87
CA CYS A 133 7.47 0.44 4.86
C CYS A 133 7.07 -0.03 3.45
N GLY A 134 6.38 0.85 2.72
CA GLY A 134 5.80 0.58 1.41
C GLY A 134 4.31 0.25 1.46
N ASP A 135 3.75 0.04 2.65
CA ASP A 135 2.31 -0.13 2.80
C ASP A 135 1.58 1.20 2.52
N HIS A 136 0.37 1.08 1.99
CA HIS A 136 -0.56 2.18 1.87
C HIS A 136 -1.65 2.00 2.93
N ILE A 137 -2.15 3.10 3.48
CA ILE A 137 -3.27 3.08 4.41
C ILE A 137 -4.42 3.83 3.73
N PRO A 138 -5.45 3.12 3.25
CA PRO A 138 -6.61 3.75 2.63
C PRO A 138 -7.37 4.55 3.69
N TRP A 139 -7.51 5.86 3.45
CA TRP A 139 -8.24 6.76 4.35
C TRP A 139 -9.47 7.38 3.68
N HIS A 140 -9.41 7.58 2.35
CA HIS A 140 -10.50 8.04 1.48
C HIS A 140 -11.19 9.34 1.93
N LYS A 141 -10.50 10.14 2.75
CA LYS A 141 -10.95 11.45 3.26
C LYS A 141 -9.72 12.34 3.47
N PRO A 142 -9.84 13.67 3.42
CA PRO A 142 -8.76 14.54 3.87
C PRO A 142 -8.30 14.15 5.27
N LEU A 143 -6.97 14.03 5.48
CA LEU A 143 -6.40 13.68 6.79
C LEU A 143 -6.80 14.72 7.85
N GLU A 144 -6.94 15.98 7.42
CA GLU A 144 -7.51 17.07 8.19
C GLU A 144 -8.92 17.41 7.69
N ARG A 145 -9.92 17.25 8.57
CA ARG A 145 -11.35 17.32 8.20
C ARG A 145 -11.83 18.70 7.70
N ASN A 146 -11.13 19.78 8.04
CA ASN A 146 -11.57 21.16 7.80
C ASN A 146 -10.73 21.90 6.75
N VAL A 147 -9.87 21.20 6.01
CA VAL A 147 -9.03 21.78 4.98
C VAL A 147 -9.40 21.19 3.63
N GLN A 148 -9.59 22.04 2.62
CA GLN A 148 -9.65 21.58 1.23
C GLN A 148 -8.26 21.10 0.80
N SER A 149 -8.01 19.81 1.03
CA SER A 149 -6.75 19.16 0.73
C SER A 149 -6.94 18.01 -0.26
N ASN A 150 -6.02 17.93 -1.21
CA ASN A 150 -5.93 16.77 -2.11
C ASN A 150 -5.14 15.62 -1.47
N ILE A 151 -4.65 15.79 -0.24
CA ILE A 151 -3.97 14.75 0.54
C ILE A 151 -5.01 13.93 1.30
N GLN A 152 -5.31 12.74 0.79
CA GLN A 152 -6.44 11.92 1.23
C GLN A 152 -6.06 10.49 1.61
N HIS A 153 -4.79 10.12 1.42
CA HIS A 153 -4.26 8.79 1.69
C HIS A 153 -2.89 8.89 2.34
N MET A 154 -2.39 7.75 2.81
CA MET A 154 -1.08 7.66 3.44
C MET A 154 -0.27 6.53 2.82
N LEU A 155 1.03 6.77 2.67
CA LEU A 155 2.04 5.74 2.50
C LEU A 155 2.93 5.68 3.74
N LEU A 156 3.53 4.53 3.99
CA LEU A 156 4.55 4.38 5.01
C LEU A 156 5.93 4.32 4.37
N ALA A 157 6.83 5.15 4.85
CA ALA A 157 8.24 5.18 4.48
C ALA A 157 9.11 4.92 5.72
N LYS A 158 10.37 4.57 5.52
CA LYS A 158 11.35 4.61 6.61
C LYS A 158 11.61 6.07 6.99
N ASP A 159 11.62 6.41 8.28
CA ASP A 159 12.05 7.74 8.70
C ASP A 159 13.54 7.92 8.36
N VAL A 160 13.83 8.88 7.49
CA VAL A 160 15.17 9.09 6.92
C VAL A 160 16.17 9.50 8.00
N GLN A 161 15.72 10.20 9.04
CA GLN A 161 16.61 10.62 10.13
C GLN A 161 16.68 9.52 11.19
N LEU A 162 15.54 9.11 11.75
CA LEU A 162 15.53 8.23 12.91
C LEU A 162 15.84 6.77 12.58
N GLY A 163 15.62 6.32 11.34
CA GLY A 163 16.10 5.03 10.85
C GLY A 163 15.63 3.82 11.67
N SER A 164 16.58 2.95 12.03
CA SER A 164 16.36 1.77 12.88
C SER A 164 17.28 1.82 14.10
N LEU A 165 16.77 1.35 15.23
CA LEU A 165 17.42 1.36 16.53
C LEU A 165 17.44 -0.07 17.08
N GLU A 166 18.61 -0.55 17.46
CA GLU A 166 18.72 -1.77 18.26
C GLU A 166 18.72 -1.39 19.73
N THR A 167 17.89 -2.08 20.51
CA THR A 167 17.80 -1.91 21.96
C THR A 167 18.01 -3.25 22.65
N ASP A 168 18.25 -3.23 23.96
CA ASP A 168 18.31 -4.44 24.78
C ASP A 168 16.99 -5.22 24.78
N HIS A 169 15.89 -4.59 24.37
CA HIS A 169 14.55 -5.17 24.28
C HIS A 169 14.15 -5.55 22.84
N GLY A 170 15.10 -5.47 21.89
CA GLY A 170 14.88 -5.79 20.48
C GLY A 170 15.02 -4.58 19.55
N ASN A 171 14.78 -4.81 18.26
CA ASN A 171 14.89 -3.81 17.20
C ASN A 171 13.60 -2.98 17.09
N VAL A 172 13.78 -1.67 16.86
CA VAL A 172 12.72 -0.70 16.60
C VAL A 172 13.04 0.03 15.30
N GLN A 173 12.11 0.01 14.33
CA GLN A 173 12.19 0.84 13.12
C GLN A 173 11.26 2.05 13.21
N PHE A 174 11.74 3.24 12.89
CA PHE A 174 10.88 4.41 12.75
C PHE A 174 10.24 4.43 11.36
N ARG A 175 8.91 4.43 11.33
CA ARG A 175 8.10 4.36 10.11
C ARG A 175 7.30 5.65 9.97
N GLN A 176 7.68 6.46 8.98
CA GLN A 176 7.07 7.74 8.71
C GLN A 176 5.80 7.59 7.88
N ILE A 177 4.71 8.17 8.38
CA ILE A 177 3.50 8.43 7.59
C ILE A 177 3.78 9.56 6.62
N VAL A 178 3.43 9.34 5.34
CA VAL A 178 3.55 10.32 4.27
C VAL A 178 2.17 10.51 3.65
N GLY A 179 1.63 11.73 3.76
CA GLY A 179 0.36 12.08 3.15
C GLY A 179 0.49 12.20 1.63
N VAL A 180 -0.35 11.48 0.90
CA VAL A 180 -0.34 11.43 -0.56
C VAL A 180 -1.71 11.72 -1.18
N THR A 181 -1.67 12.13 -2.45
CA THR A 181 -2.85 12.33 -3.30
C THR A 181 -3.41 11.00 -3.81
N GLU A 182 -4.63 11.02 -4.34
CA GLU A 182 -5.27 9.88 -5.01
C GLU A 182 -4.39 9.31 -6.13
N ALA A 183 -3.81 10.16 -6.97
CA ALA A 183 -2.98 9.72 -8.10
C ALA A 183 -1.71 8.99 -7.63
N GLU A 184 -1.09 9.47 -6.54
CA GLU A 184 0.12 8.88 -5.97
C GLU A 184 -0.17 7.55 -5.28
N VAL A 185 -1.27 7.44 -4.53
CA VAL A 185 -1.63 6.16 -3.92
C VAL A 185 -2.01 5.15 -5.00
N LYS A 186 -2.71 5.54 -6.07
CA LYS A 186 -3.00 4.66 -7.21
C LYS A 186 -1.71 4.18 -7.90
N ALA A 187 -0.73 5.06 -8.07
CA ALA A 187 0.57 4.66 -8.60
C ALA A 187 1.31 3.70 -7.64
N ALA A 188 1.18 3.88 -6.33
CA ALA A 188 1.77 2.99 -5.33
C ALA A 188 1.14 1.59 -5.37
N HIS A 189 -0.19 1.52 -5.58
CA HIS A 189 -0.89 0.26 -5.81
C HIS A 189 -0.40 -0.41 -7.10
N ARG A 190 -0.28 0.34 -8.19
CA ARG A 190 0.13 -0.19 -9.49
C ARG A 190 1.58 -0.65 -9.50
N TRP A 191 2.49 0.04 -8.81
CA TRP A 191 3.92 -0.27 -8.80
C TRP A 191 4.39 -0.85 -7.46
N ARG A 192 4.78 0.00 -6.51
CA ARG A 192 5.15 -0.33 -5.13
C ARG A 192 5.23 0.95 -4.30
N GLY A 193 4.79 0.92 -3.04
CA GLY A 193 4.81 2.09 -2.17
C GLY A 193 6.19 2.69 -1.96
N ASN A 194 7.21 1.85 -1.72
CA ASN A 194 8.60 2.32 -1.53
C ASN A 194 9.16 3.06 -2.76
N GLY A 195 8.75 2.65 -3.96
CA GLY A 195 9.13 3.32 -5.20
C GLY A 195 8.52 4.72 -5.28
N ILE A 196 7.24 4.84 -4.94
CA ILE A 196 6.54 6.13 -4.89
C ILE A 196 7.12 7.04 -3.81
N THR A 197 7.41 6.53 -2.61
CA THR A 197 8.06 7.35 -1.56
C THR A 197 9.45 7.82 -1.98
N ASN A 198 10.22 6.99 -2.71
CA ASN A 198 11.51 7.41 -3.26
C ASN A 198 11.38 8.50 -4.33
N LEU A 199 10.31 8.50 -5.13
CA LEU A 199 10.04 9.57 -6.09
C LEU A 199 9.55 10.85 -5.38
N LEU A 200 8.69 10.73 -4.38
CA LEU A 200 8.26 11.86 -3.54
C LEU A 200 9.46 12.55 -2.88
N ALA A 201 10.48 11.78 -2.48
CA ALA A 201 11.69 12.31 -1.87
C ALA A 201 12.50 13.21 -2.82
N GLN A 202 12.33 13.04 -4.14
CA GLN A 202 13.00 13.82 -5.18
C GLN A 202 12.23 15.07 -5.60
N VAL A 203 11.00 15.27 -5.10
CA VAL A 203 10.13 16.40 -5.42
C VAL A 203 9.93 17.27 -4.18
N PRO A 204 10.66 18.39 -4.04
CA PRO A 204 10.62 19.25 -2.85
C PRO A 204 9.21 19.68 -2.44
N GLU A 205 8.36 19.99 -3.42
CA GLU A 205 6.98 20.44 -3.20
C GLU A 205 6.02 19.29 -2.82
N ALA A 206 6.37 18.03 -3.09
CA ALA A 206 5.53 16.87 -2.76
C ALA A 206 5.90 16.19 -1.44
N GLY A 207 7.16 16.32 -1.03
CA GLY A 207 7.66 15.82 0.25
C GLY A 207 9.12 16.20 0.49
N GLY A 208 9.93 16.19 -0.57
CA GLY A 208 11.37 16.45 -0.49
C GLY A 208 12.13 15.38 0.31
N SER A 209 13.41 15.63 0.59
CA SER A 209 14.32 14.64 1.17
C SER A 209 13.85 14.03 2.51
N LEU A 210 13.01 14.73 3.27
CA LEU A 210 12.44 14.25 4.52
C LEU A 210 10.96 13.85 4.42
N LEU A 211 10.37 13.82 3.21
CA LEU A 211 8.98 13.44 2.97
C LEU A 211 7.96 14.22 3.85
N VAL A 212 8.19 15.53 3.99
CA VAL A 212 7.33 16.41 4.78
C VAL A 212 5.97 16.53 4.10
N THR A 213 4.90 16.17 4.81
CA THR A 213 3.54 16.28 4.30
C THR A 213 3.07 17.73 4.39
N ASP A 214 2.69 18.32 3.25
CA ASP A 214 2.01 19.60 3.19
C ASP A 214 0.52 19.42 2.85
N MET A 215 -0.34 19.65 3.84
CA MET A 215 -1.79 19.55 3.66
C MET A 215 -2.34 20.60 2.69
N ARG A 216 -1.61 21.68 2.39
CA ARG A 216 -2.04 22.69 1.39
C ARG A 216 -1.67 22.30 -0.05
N ARG A 217 -0.93 21.22 -0.26
CA ARG A 217 -0.53 20.75 -1.59
C ARG A 217 -1.74 20.34 -2.42
N GLN A 218 -1.89 21.01 -3.58
CA GLN A 218 -3.00 20.76 -4.52
C GLN A 218 -2.61 19.84 -5.69
N LYS A 219 -1.33 19.76 -6.02
CA LYS A 219 -0.84 19.00 -7.18
C LYS A 219 -0.19 17.70 -6.74
N SER A 220 -0.42 16.62 -7.49
CA SER A 220 0.36 15.38 -7.34
C SER A 220 1.80 15.59 -7.83
N MET A 221 2.71 14.71 -7.43
CA MET A 221 4.10 14.71 -7.89
C MET A 221 4.18 14.58 -9.41
N PHE A 222 3.23 13.89 -10.05
CA PHE A 222 3.14 13.77 -11.51
C PHE A 222 2.72 15.06 -12.18
N ASN A 223 1.93 15.91 -11.52
CA ASN A 223 1.60 17.23 -12.06
C ASN A 223 2.74 18.23 -11.86
N LEU A 224 3.54 18.06 -10.80
CA LEU A 224 4.71 18.88 -10.50
C LEU A 224 5.90 18.48 -11.39
N ARG A 225 6.07 17.18 -11.63
CA ARG A 225 7.13 16.55 -12.40
C ARG A 225 6.57 15.46 -13.32
N PRO A 226 6.02 15.84 -14.49
CA PRO A 226 5.40 14.89 -15.44
C PRO A 226 6.35 13.81 -15.95
N ASP A 227 7.66 14.08 -15.95
CA ASP A 227 8.70 13.12 -16.33
C ASP A 227 8.72 11.88 -15.44
N LEU A 228 8.26 11.97 -14.18
CA LEU A 228 8.19 10.84 -13.26
C LEU A 228 7.16 9.79 -13.67
N VAL A 229 6.16 10.13 -14.50
CA VAL A 229 5.23 9.13 -15.05
C VAL A 229 6.01 8.10 -15.86
N LYS A 230 6.94 8.57 -16.69
CA LYS A 230 7.81 7.70 -17.49
C LYS A 230 8.68 6.81 -16.60
N THR A 231 9.26 7.37 -15.53
CA THR A 231 10.03 6.58 -14.55
C THR A 231 9.19 5.49 -13.91
N VAL A 232 7.94 5.77 -13.52
CA VAL A 232 7.05 4.74 -12.97
C VAL A 232 6.76 3.65 -14.00
N VAL A 233 6.51 4.01 -15.27
CA VAL A 233 6.26 3.03 -16.35
C VAL A 233 7.50 2.17 -16.61
N GLU A 234 8.69 2.78 -16.78
CA GLU A 234 9.93 2.04 -17.00
C GLU A 234 10.30 1.14 -15.81
N SER A 235 10.08 1.63 -14.58
CA SER A 235 10.28 0.83 -13.38
C SER A 235 9.25 -0.28 -13.21
N LEU A 236 8.01 -0.08 -13.69
CA LEU A 236 6.99 -1.13 -13.76
C LEU A 236 7.40 -2.22 -14.75
N GLU A 237 7.90 -1.85 -15.93
CA GLU A 237 8.39 -2.79 -16.95
C GLU A 237 9.61 -3.57 -16.47
N LYS A 238 10.55 -2.91 -15.78
CA LYS A 238 11.80 -3.52 -15.32
C LYS A 238 11.65 -4.34 -14.05
N GLU A 239 10.88 -3.85 -13.08
CA GLU A 239 10.86 -4.41 -11.72
C GLU A 239 9.55 -5.15 -11.39
N GLY A 240 8.52 -4.97 -12.23
CA GLY A 240 7.19 -5.54 -12.06
C GLY A 240 6.30 -4.84 -11.02
N CYS A 241 5.05 -5.27 -10.99
CA CYS A 241 3.98 -4.80 -10.10
C CYS A 241 3.96 -5.58 -8.77
N ASN A 242 3.65 -4.91 -7.66
CA ASN A 242 3.51 -5.53 -6.32
C ASN A 242 2.12 -6.14 -6.06
N LEU A 243 1.15 -5.98 -6.97
CA LEU A 243 -0.14 -6.66 -6.91
C LEU A 243 0.09 -8.14 -7.24
N GLY A 244 0.17 -9.00 -6.23
CA GLY A 244 0.07 -10.46 -6.41
C GLY A 244 -1.38 -10.91 -6.53
N ASN A 245 -2.29 -10.16 -5.90
CA ASN A 245 -3.72 -10.32 -5.97
C ASN A 245 -4.41 -8.94 -5.98
N ILE A 246 -5.65 -8.90 -6.46
CA ILE A 246 -6.53 -7.75 -6.30
C ILE A 246 -7.98 -8.21 -6.12
N THR A 247 -8.73 -7.49 -5.27
CA THR A 247 -10.18 -7.59 -5.23
C THR A 247 -10.78 -6.56 -6.20
N ALA A 248 -11.55 -7.03 -7.19
CA ALA A 248 -12.11 -6.16 -8.23
C ALA A 248 -13.48 -6.67 -8.73
N ALA A 249 -14.25 -5.81 -9.41
CA ALA A 249 -15.52 -6.22 -10.00
C ALA A 249 -15.25 -6.99 -11.31
N CYS A 250 -15.05 -8.29 -11.15
CA CYS A 250 -14.72 -9.21 -12.22
C CYS A 250 -15.42 -10.55 -12.00
N GLY A 251 -15.37 -11.44 -12.98
CA GLY A 251 -15.96 -12.78 -12.85
C GLY A 251 -15.61 -13.64 -14.03
N TRP A 252 -15.82 -14.95 -13.89
CA TRP A 252 -15.59 -15.90 -14.97
C TRP A 252 -16.76 -16.87 -15.13
N THR A 253 -16.93 -17.39 -16.35
CA THR A 253 -17.95 -18.38 -16.69
C THR A 253 -17.34 -19.45 -17.58
N ASP A 254 -17.66 -20.71 -17.27
CA ASP A 254 -17.32 -21.85 -18.11
C ASP A 254 -18.22 -21.90 -19.35
N LEU A 255 -17.62 -21.86 -20.53
CA LEU A 255 -18.31 -21.96 -21.82
C LEU A 255 -18.13 -23.34 -22.48
N SER A 256 -17.57 -24.32 -21.78
CA SER A 256 -17.28 -25.66 -22.31
C SER A 256 -18.52 -26.56 -22.46
N GLY A 257 -19.70 -26.11 -22.05
CA GLY A 257 -20.98 -26.79 -22.27
C GLY A 257 -21.34 -27.85 -21.23
N ASN A 258 -20.51 -28.08 -20.20
CA ASN A 258 -20.86 -28.97 -19.08
C ASN A 258 -21.55 -28.18 -17.96
N SER A 259 -22.88 -28.13 -18.00
CA SER A 259 -23.67 -27.61 -16.89
C SER A 259 -23.53 -28.49 -15.65
N ASN A 260 -23.16 -27.88 -14.53
CA ASN A 260 -23.35 -28.33 -13.15
C ASN A 260 -22.79 -29.71 -12.77
N SER A 261 -21.56 -29.71 -12.25
CA SER A 261 -21.28 -30.46 -11.03
C SER A 261 -20.77 -29.49 -9.97
N GLU A 262 -21.59 -29.26 -8.93
CA GLU A 262 -21.15 -28.62 -7.67
C GLU A 262 -20.30 -29.60 -6.83
N ASN A 263 -19.53 -30.48 -7.48
CA ASN A 263 -18.61 -31.37 -6.80
C ASN A 263 -17.26 -30.68 -6.68
N ASP A 264 -16.55 -30.94 -5.58
CA ASP A 264 -15.21 -30.40 -5.27
C ASP A 264 -14.07 -30.86 -6.21
N GLU A 265 -14.43 -31.50 -7.31
CA GLU A 265 -13.52 -32.09 -8.27
C GLU A 265 -12.91 -31.02 -9.21
N GLU A 266 -11.66 -31.27 -9.58
CA GLU A 266 -10.94 -30.50 -10.58
C GLU A 266 -11.57 -30.70 -11.97
N ARG A 267 -11.84 -29.59 -12.66
CA ARG A 267 -12.44 -29.59 -14.01
C ARG A 267 -11.49 -28.95 -14.99
N GLU A 268 -11.11 -29.69 -16.02
CA GLU A 268 -10.44 -29.10 -17.17
C GLU A 268 -11.48 -28.42 -18.09
N LEU A 269 -11.21 -27.18 -18.47
CA LEU A 269 -12.11 -26.35 -19.26
C LEU A 269 -11.59 -26.20 -20.68
N LYS A 270 -12.51 -26.17 -21.66
CA LYS A 270 -12.15 -25.92 -23.06
C LYS A 270 -12.17 -24.44 -23.43
N LYS A 271 -13.07 -23.68 -22.80
CA LYS A 271 -13.29 -22.27 -23.10
C LYS A 271 -13.83 -21.54 -21.87
N VAL A 272 -13.32 -20.34 -21.61
CA VAL A 272 -13.78 -19.49 -20.51
C VAL A 272 -14.11 -18.08 -20.97
N HIS A 273 -15.10 -17.47 -20.33
CA HIS A 273 -15.44 -16.07 -20.48
C HIS A 273 -15.07 -15.33 -19.20
N LEU A 274 -14.16 -14.37 -19.30
CA LEU A 274 -13.79 -13.46 -18.23
C LEU A 274 -14.51 -12.13 -18.41
N THR A 275 -15.04 -11.59 -17.34
CA THR A 275 -15.74 -10.30 -17.31
C THR A 275 -15.04 -9.37 -16.35
N PHE A 276 -14.87 -8.12 -16.75
CA PHE A 276 -14.26 -7.08 -15.94
C PHE A 276 -15.10 -5.81 -16.04
N ASP A 277 -15.19 -5.07 -14.94
CA ASP A 277 -15.53 -3.66 -15.02
C ASP A 277 -14.35 -2.85 -15.58
N LEU A 278 -14.56 -1.55 -15.79
CA LEU A 278 -13.51 -0.69 -16.33
C LEU A 278 -12.30 -0.61 -15.40
N GLU A 279 -12.51 -0.44 -14.09
CA GLU A 279 -11.43 -0.27 -13.12
C GLU A 279 -10.54 -1.51 -13.02
N ALA A 280 -11.13 -2.70 -13.01
CA ALA A 280 -10.41 -3.96 -13.03
C ALA A 280 -9.67 -4.19 -14.36
N ALA A 281 -10.30 -3.84 -15.48
CA ALA A 281 -9.72 -4.02 -16.81
C ALA A 281 -8.51 -3.11 -17.07
N GLU A 282 -8.49 -1.88 -16.51
CA GLU A 282 -7.33 -0.97 -16.58
C GLU A 282 -6.04 -1.60 -16.02
N LEU A 283 -6.17 -2.63 -15.18
CA LEU A 283 -5.02 -3.30 -14.59
C LEU A 283 -4.48 -4.43 -15.48
N LEU A 284 -5.26 -4.95 -16.42
CA LEU A 284 -4.83 -6.09 -17.23
C LEU A 284 -3.51 -5.82 -17.98
N PRO A 285 -3.29 -4.68 -18.66
CA PRO A 285 -1.99 -4.39 -19.30
C PRO A 285 -0.83 -4.40 -18.31
N LEU A 286 -1.04 -3.86 -17.11
CA LEU A 286 -0.04 -3.85 -16.03
C LEU A 286 0.24 -5.25 -15.48
N VAL A 287 -0.78 -6.10 -15.41
CA VAL A 287 -0.64 -7.51 -15.04
C VAL A 287 0.19 -8.26 -16.08
N VAL A 288 -0.09 -8.06 -17.37
CA VAL A 288 0.68 -8.72 -18.44
C VAL A 288 2.15 -8.31 -18.39
N LYS A 289 2.42 -7.00 -18.46
CA LYS A 289 3.79 -6.46 -18.54
C LYS A 289 4.56 -6.60 -17.22
N GLY A 290 3.91 -6.28 -16.11
CA GLY A 290 4.53 -6.19 -14.79
C GLY A 290 4.52 -7.49 -13.99
N ARG A 291 3.81 -8.54 -14.43
CA ARG A 291 3.74 -9.83 -13.71
C ARG A 291 4.00 -11.00 -14.64
N LEU A 292 3.14 -11.23 -15.63
CA LEU A 292 3.20 -12.44 -16.44
C LEU A 292 4.49 -12.53 -17.27
N GLN A 293 4.89 -11.43 -17.92
CA GLN A 293 6.17 -11.34 -18.63
C GLN A 293 7.38 -11.46 -17.68
N GLN A 294 7.20 -11.18 -16.40
CA GLN A 294 8.24 -11.31 -15.36
C GLN A 294 8.24 -12.68 -14.68
N GLY A 295 7.48 -13.66 -15.20
CA GLY A 295 7.36 -15.00 -14.63
C GLY A 295 6.60 -15.05 -13.30
N LYS A 296 5.83 -14.01 -12.96
CA LYS A 296 5.04 -13.95 -11.72
C LYS A 296 3.54 -14.15 -12.01
N TYR A 297 2.90 -15.00 -11.22
CA TYR A 297 1.44 -15.19 -11.29
C TYR A 297 0.66 -13.93 -10.88
N PHE A 298 -0.61 -13.89 -11.21
CA PHE A 298 -1.53 -12.83 -10.78
C PHE A 298 -2.91 -13.38 -10.44
N VAL A 299 -3.58 -12.78 -9.45
CA VAL A 299 -4.90 -13.19 -8.99
C VAL A 299 -5.90 -12.03 -9.04
N PHE A 300 -7.03 -12.25 -9.72
CA PHE A 300 -8.23 -11.44 -9.54
C PHE A 300 -9.23 -12.18 -8.66
N GLN A 301 -9.77 -11.51 -7.66
CA GLN A 301 -10.83 -12.03 -6.80
C GLN A 301 -12.02 -11.07 -6.84
N ASN A 302 -13.24 -11.60 -6.88
CA ASN A 302 -14.44 -10.78 -6.77
C ASN A 302 -15.11 -10.94 -5.40
N VAL A 303 -16.09 -10.08 -5.12
CA VAL A 303 -16.85 -10.06 -3.86
C VAL A 303 -17.76 -11.29 -3.68
N SER A 304 -17.94 -12.11 -4.72
CA SER A 304 -18.73 -13.35 -4.71
C SER A 304 -17.85 -14.60 -4.58
N ASP A 305 -16.60 -14.43 -4.14
CA ASP A 305 -15.57 -15.47 -3.96
C ASP A 305 -15.14 -16.21 -5.24
N GLN A 306 -15.42 -15.66 -6.43
CA GLN A 306 -14.77 -16.15 -7.63
C GLN A 306 -13.33 -15.63 -7.69
N VAL A 307 -12.42 -16.54 -8.06
CA VAL A 307 -11.00 -16.26 -8.18
C VAL A 307 -10.54 -16.66 -9.58
N MET A 308 -9.75 -15.80 -10.22
CA MET A 308 -9.07 -16.06 -11.47
C MET A 308 -7.57 -15.92 -11.26
N VAL A 309 -6.82 -16.98 -11.54
CA VAL A 309 -5.37 -17.03 -11.39
C VAL A 309 -4.72 -17.16 -12.76
N PHE A 310 -3.89 -16.19 -13.13
CA PHE A 310 -3.07 -16.22 -14.33
C PHE A 310 -1.68 -16.76 -13.96
N VAL A 311 -1.30 -17.90 -14.53
CA VAL A 311 -0.09 -18.66 -14.18
C VAL A 311 0.90 -18.64 -15.36
N PRO A 312 2.10 -18.05 -15.23
CA PRO A 312 3.09 -18.01 -16.32
C PRO A 312 3.86 -19.35 -16.43
N PRO A 313 4.66 -19.56 -17.50
CA PRO A 313 5.21 -20.89 -17.86
C PRO A 313 6.11 -21.53 -16.81
N ASP A 314 6.89 -20.71 -16.10
CA ASP A 314 7.93 -21.16 -15.17
C ASP A 314 7.52 -21.08 -13.69
N PHE A 315 6.24 -20.80 -13.41
CA PHE A 315 5.75 -20.68 -12.04
C PHE A 315 5.34 -22.03 -11.46
N THR A 316 5.99 -22.45 -10.38
CA THR A 316 5.69 -23.71 -9.67
C THR A 316 5.30 -23.43 -8.22
N ALA A 317 4.19 -24.03 -7.80
CA ALA A 317 3.73 -24.08 -6.41
C ALA A 317 2.75 -25.25 -6.25
N ASP A 318 2.61 -25.80 -5.04
CA ASP A 318 1.76 -26.97 -4.75
C ASP A 318 0.27 -26.79 -5.13
N MET A 319 -0.16 -25.54 -5.27
CA MET A 319 -1.52 -25.11 -5.58
C MET A 319 -1.76 -24.85 -7.08
N VAL A 320 -0.75 -25.00 -7.94
CA VAL A 320 -0.87 -24.84 -9.39
C VAL A 320 -1.42 -26.13 -10.01
N LEU A 321 -2.56 -26.03 -10.70
CA LEU A 321 -3.24 -27.15 -11.34
C LEU A 321 -2.99 -27.21 -12.84
N VAL A 322 -2.67 -26.06 -13.46
CA VAL A 322 -2.55 -25.89 -14.91
C VAL A 322 -1.12 -26.05 -15.40
N ASP A 323 -0.96 -26.51 -16.64
CA ASP A 323 0.33 -26.67 -17.30
C ASP A 323 0.20 -26.41 -18.81
N SER A 324 1.27 -26.64 -19.57
CA SER A 324 1.31 -26.41 -21.03
C SER A 324 0.34 -27.29 -21.83
N THR A 325 -0.11 -28.40 -21.25
CA THR A 325 -1.09 -29.33 -21.83
C THR A 325 -2.51 -29.04 -21.35
N HIS A 326 -2.72 -28.86 -20.05
CA HIS A 326 -4.00 -28.59 -19.42
C HIS A 326 -4.08 -27.10 -19.03
N ARG A 327 -4.42 -26.25 -20.01
CA ARG A 327 -4.22 -24.80 -19.89
C ARG A 327 -5.31 -24.05 -19.14
N LEU A 328 -6.49 -24.64 -18.96
CA LEU A 328 -7.59 -24.06 -18.21
C LEU A 328 -8.13 -25.11 -17.26
N LYS A 329 -8.08 -24.83 -15.97
CA LYS A 329 -8.69 -25.70 -14.95
C LYS A 329 -9.44 -24.88 -13.93
N ALA A 330 -10.55 -25.43 -13.45
CA ALA A 330 -11.30 -24.85 -12.36
C ALA A 330 -11.56 -25.87 -11.26
N GLN A 331 -11.40 -25.44 -10.02
CA GLN A 331 -11.83 -26.17 -8.84
C GLN A 331 -12.70 -25.24 -7.99
N ARG A 332 -13.94 -25.65 -7.72
CA ARG A 332 -14.95 -24.78 -7.11
C ARG A 332 -15.08 -23.45 -7.88
N LYS A 333 -14.88 -22.32 -7.20
CA LYS A 333 -14.94 -20.95 -7.74
C LYS A 333 -13.58 -20.41 -8.23
N VAL A 334 -12.53 -21.22 -8.15
CA VAL A 334 -11.17 -20.83 -8.56
C VAL A 334 -10.92 -21.33 -9.98
N LEU A 335 -10.68 -20.40 -10.89
CA LEU A 335 -10.19 -20.64 -12.25
C LEU A 335 -8.68 -20.40 -12.27
N GLN A 336 -7.92 -21.32 -12.86
CA GLN A 336 -6.52 -21.14 -13.21
C GLN A 336 -6.35 -21.16 -14.73
N ILE A 337 -5.51 -20.26 -15.24
CA ILE A 337 -5.23 -20.06 -16.66
C ILE A 337 -3.72 -20.13 -16.85
N TYR A 338 -3.25 -21.16 -17.57
CA TYR A 338 -1.86 -21.24 -18.00
C TYR A 338 -1.61 -20.24 -19.13
N CYS A 339 -0.71 -19.31 -18.86
CA CYS A 339 -0.33 -18.23 -19.74
C CYS A 339 1.02 -18.61 -20.37
N SER A 340 1.00 -19.26 -21.53
CA SER A 340 2.22 -19.51 -22.31
C SER A 340 2.88 -18.19 -22.72
N ALA A 341 4.17 -18.18 -23.06
CA ALA A 341 4.83 -16.97 -23.58
C ALA A 341 4.06 -16.38 -24.78
N TYR A 342 3.59 -17.24 -25.69
CA TYR A 342 2.72 -16.85 -26.80
C TYR A 342 1.42 -16.18 -26.33
N PHE A 343 0.73 -16.78 -25.35
CA PHE A 343 -0.52 -16.22 -24.83
C PHE A 343 -0.30 -14.87 -24.12
N ILE A 344 0.82 -14.72 -23.42
CA ILE A 344 1.19 -13.46 -22.75
C ILE A 344 1.42 -12.36 -23.78
N ASP A 345 2.10 -12.65 -24.87
CA ASP A 345 2.35 -11.68 -25.95
C ASP A 345 1.05 -11.32 -26.69
N ASP A 346 0.20 -12.32 -26.97
CA ASP A 346 -1.12 -12.12 -27.59
C ASP A 346 -2.03 -11.25 -26.69
N LEU A 347 -2.03 -11.53 -25.39
CA LEU A 347 -2.74 -10.74 -24.39
C LEU A 347 -2.18 -9.31 -24.27
N ALA A 348 -0.86 -9.11 -24.41
CA ALA A 348 -0.25 -7.78 -24.38
C ALA A 348 -0.70 -6.93 -25.59
N LEU A 349 -0.77 -7.54 -26.77
CA LEU A 349 -1.18 -6.89 -28.02
C LEU A 349 -2.67 -6.54 -28.01
N GLU A 350 -3.53 -7.52 -27.72
CA GLU A 350 -4.98 -7.33 -27.71
C GLU A 350 -5.42 -6.28 -26.69
N LEU A 351 -4.71 -6.17 -25.56
CA LEU A 351 -5.06 -5.25 -24.48
C LEU A 351 -4.35 -3.89 -24.54
N GLU A 352 -3.58 -3.58 -25.59
CA GLU A 352 -2.86 -2.31 -25.74
C GLU A 352 -3.81 -1.10 -25.61
N ASP A 353 -5.02 -1.22 -26.17
CA ASP A 353 -6.06 -0.20 -26.10
C ASP A 353 -6.51 0.14 -24.67
N LEU A 354 -6.35 -0.78 -23.71
CA LEU A 354 -6.70 -0.56 -22.30
C LEU A 354 -5.67 0.29 -21.55
N GLU A 355 -4.51 0.58 -22.14
CA GLU A 355 -3.53 1.51 -21.55
C GLU A 355 -4.05 2.95 -21.53
N ASN A 356 -4.97 3.30 -22.44
CA ASN A 356 -5.60 4.61 -22.55
C ASN A 356 -7.14 4.49 -22.48
N PRO A 357 -7.71 4.06 -21.34
CA PRO A 357 -9.13 3.68 -21.20
C PRO A 357 -10.11 4.82 -21.50
N GLN A 358 -9.67 6.09 -21.35
CA GLN A 358 -10.49 7.27 -21.68
C GLN A 358 -10.80 7.39 -23.18
N GLN A 359 -9.91 6.91 -24.06
CA GLN A 359 -10.10 6.99 -25.51
C GLN A 359 -11.07 5.93 -26.02
N ILE A 360 -11.13 4.79 -25.35
CA ILE A 360 -11.97 3.64 -25.74
C ILE A 360 -13.32 3.59 -25.01
N LYS A 361 -13.55 4.49 -24.03
CA LYS A 361 -14.80 4.60 -23.27
C LYS A 361 -16.09 4.62 -24.11
N PRO A 362 -16.14 5.28 -25.29
CA PRO A 362 -17.33 5.27 -26.15
C PRO A 362 -17.66 3.92 -26.78
N TYR A 363 -16.72 2.97 -26.81
CA TYR A 363 -16.81 1.71 -27.56
C TYR A 363 -17.08 0.49 -26.67
N PHE A 364 -17.55 0.70 -25.44
CA PHE A 364 -17.90 -0.39 -24.54
C PHE A 364 -19.34 -0.93 -24.78
N PRO A 365 -19.61 -2.23 -24.52
CA PRO A 365 -18.67 -3.24 -24.01
C PRO A 365 -17.67 -3.67 -25.08
N LYS A 366 -16.41 -3.88 -24.67
CA LYS A 366 -15.34 -4.32 -25.55
C LYS A 366 -15.04 -5.79 -25.30
N VAL A 367 -14.89 -6.56 -26.37
CA VAL A 367 -14.68 -8.00 -26.32
C VAL A 367 -13.34 -8.32 -26.98
N PHE A 368 -12.48 -9.04 -26.25
CA PHE A 368 -11.20 -9.54 -26.71
C PHE A 368 -11.29 -11.07 -26.78
N GLN A 369 -10.78 -11.65 -27.86
CA GLN A 369 -10.83 -13.10 -28.09
C GLN A 369 -9.42 -13.64 -28.27
N LEU A 370 -9.02 -14.56 -27.39
CA LEU A 370 -7.73 -15.22 -27.40
C LEU A 370 -7.97 -16.71 -27.66
N GLU A 371 -7.20 -17.30 -28.56
CA GLU A 371 -7.48 -18.66 -29.05
C GLU A 371 -6.71 -19.76 -28.31
N SER A 372 -5.60 -19.44 -27.63
CA SER A 372 -4.70 -20.44 -27.05
C SER A 372 -4.10 -20.05 -25.67
N PRO A 373 -4.78 -20.32 -24.55
CA PRO A 373 -6.07 -21.02 -24.43
C PRO A 373 -7.28 -20.19 -24.90
N SER A 374 -8.42 -20.86 -25.14
CA SER A 374 -9.65 -20.19 -25.59
C SER A 374 -10.27 -19.37 -24.46
N VAL A 375 -9.97 -18.08 -24.47
CA VAL A 375 -10.37 -17.11 -23.45
C VAL A 375 -11.06 -15.94 -24.14
N THR A 376 -12.27 -15.61 -23.71
CA THR A 376 -12.96 -14.40 -24.13
C THR A 376 -12.99 -13.42 -22.97
N ILE A 377 -12.51 -12.20 -23.17
CA ILE A 377 -12.52 -11.15 -22.15
C ILE A 377 -13.55 -10.09 -22.54
N THR A 378 -14.46 -9.73 -21.65
CA THR A 378 -15.40 -8.63 -21.86
C THR A 378 -15.24 -7.57 -20.81
N VAL A 379 -15.03 -6.34 -21.26
CA VAL A 379 -14.91 -5.15 -20.40
C VAL A 379 -16.17 -4.31 -20.55
N SER A 380 -16.83 -4.01 -19.42
CA SER A 380 -18.08 -3.25 -19.39
C SER A 380 -18.11 -2.20 -18.27
N PRO A 381 -18.69 -1.00 -18.45
CA PRO A 381 -18.64 0.06 -17.45
C PRO A 381 -19.38 -0.23 -16.14
N ASN A 382 -20.37 -1.12 -16.16
CA ASN A 382 -21.31 -1.30 -15.04
C ASN A 382 -21.12 -2.61 -14.25
N GLY A 383 -20.16 -3.46 -14.63
CA GLY A 383 -19.97 -4.77 -14.00
C GLY A 383 -21.12 -5.75 -14.28
N THR A 384 -20.75 -7.01 -14.52
CA THR A 384 -21.57 -8.24 -14.56
C THR A 384 -23.10 -8.08 -14.70
N HIS A 385 -23.58 -7.71 -15.89
CA HIS A 385 -24.87 -8.19 -16.42
C HIS A 385 -24.74 -8.34 -17.94
N VAL A 386 -23.97 -9.35 -18.37
CA VAL A 386 -24.18 -9.89 -19.72
C VAL A 386 -25.27 -10.93 -19.57
N ASN A 387 -26.53 -10.51 -19.80
CA ASN A 387 -27.58 -11.46 -20.12
C ASN A 387 -27.12 -12.25 -21.34
N THR A 388 -27.01 -13.56 -21.18
CA THR A 388 -26.92 -14.52 -22.27
C THR A 388 -28.10 -14.27 -23.21
N VAL A 389 -27.83 -13.61 -24.34
CA VAL A 389 -28.76 -13.59 -25.47
C VAL A 389 -28.35 -14.72 -26.39
N THR A 390 -29.15 -15.78 -26.30
CA THR A 390 -29.45 -16.88 -27.24
C THR A 390 -28.58 -17.05 -28.47
#